data_AF-A0A9D9YHH5-F1
#
_entry.id   AF-A0A9D9YHH5-F1
#
_cell.length_a   1.000
_cell.length_b   1.000
_cell.length_c   1.000
_cell.angle_alpha   90.00
_cell.angle_beta   90.00
_cell.angle_gamma   90.00
#
_symmetry.space_group_name_H-M   'P 1'
#
loop_
_entity.id
_entity.type
_entity.pdbx_description
1 polymer ?
#
loop_
_entity_poly.entity_id
_entity_poly.type
_entity_poly.pdbx_seq_one_letter_code
_entity_poly.pdbx_strand_id
1 'polypeptide(L)'
;MTGSRTEPKPQLSDEQWLLIKDLFPEPPVNATGGRPRVAARECLEGILWVLRTGARWKDLPTFLPSPSTCWRRFKEWTEDGVFLEAWQRLLEHLDRRKLVVWSEAFGDGTFCPAKKGAPDVGKTKRGKGTKLMLLVDGNGLPLALDRTSASPAEVKLIESLLDQRVLPRDPDRLIYDRAADCDPLRTQLAKRQIELICPHRKNRVKPATQDGRALRRYQRRWKVERTISWLFNFRRLVVRYERYSHLFLGFAQLACVFTLLNKL
;
A
#
# COMPACT_ATOMS: atom_id res chain seq x y z
N MET A 1 -35.82 7.94 5.98
CA MET A 1 -35.09 8.99 5.24
C MET A 1 -34.70 8.43 3.88
N THR A 2 -35.38 8.89 2.84
CA THR A 2 -35.29 8.43 1.45
C THR A 2 -34.06 9.03 0.77
N GLY A 3 -32.97 8.26 0.69
CA GLY A 3 -31.80 8.65 -0.09
C GLY A 3 -32.17 8.71 -1.58
N SER A 4 -32.11 9.91 -2.16
CA SER A 4 -32.29 10.14 -3.59
C SER A 4 -31.28 9.29 -4.38
N ARG A 5 -31.75 8.56 -5.42
CA ARG A 5 -30.90 7.75 -6.31
C ARG A 5 -29.87 8.55 -7.12
N THR A 6 -29.88 9.89 -7.02
CA THR A 6 -29.08 10.81 -7.82
C THR A 6 -27.84 11.37 -7.09
N GLU A 7 -27.73 11.21 -5.77
CA GLU A 7 -26.54 11.68 -5.07
C GLU A 7 -25.42 10.63 -5.09
N PRO A 8 -24.22 11.00 -5.55
CA PRO A 8 -23.09 10.08 -5.61
C PRO A 8 -22.72 9.65 -4.19
N LYS A 9 -22.79 8.34 -3.93
CA LYS A 9 -22.47 7.77 -2.62
C LYS A 9 -21.01 8.12 -2.24
N PRO A 10 -20.78 8.72 -1.07
CA PRO A 10 -19.43 9.05 -0.62
C PRO A 10 -18.60 7.78 -0.46
N GLN A 11 -17.30 7.94 -0.64
CA GLN A 11 -16.30 6.89 -0.48
C GLN A 11 -16.10 6.58 1.00
N LEU A 12 -16.00 7.62 1.83
CA LEU A 12 -15.81 7.50 3.27
C LEU A 12 -17.13 7.67 4.01
N SER A 13 -17.41 6.74 4.92
CA SER A 13 -18.43 6.99 5.94
C SER A 13 -17.98 8.10 6.90
N ASP A 14 -18.95 8.69 7.61
CA ASP A 14 -18.64 9.69 8.65
C ASP A 14 -17.75 9.10 9.75
N GLU A 15 -18.02 7.86 10.16
CA GLU A 15 -17.23 7.13 11.17
C GLU A 15 -15.78 6.92 10.72
N GLN A 16 -15.58 6.49 9.47
CA GLN A 16 -14.25 6.32 8.90
C GLN A 16 -13.50 7.64 8.82
N TRP A 17 -14.19 8.72 8.42
CA TRP A 17 -13.61 10.05 8.37
C TRP A 17 -13.17 10.53 9.77
N LEU A 18 -13.99 10.32 10.80
CA LEU A 18 -13.67 10.71 12.18
C LEU A 18 -12.37 10.10 12.70
N LEU A 19 -11.95 8.93 12.22
CA LEU A 19 -10.71 8.28 12.65
C LEU A 19 -9.43 8.96 12.15
N ILE A 20 -9.52 9.70 11.04
CA ILE A 20 -8.36 10.26 10.35
C ILE A 20 -8.44 11.75 10.08
N LYS A 21 -9.60 12.40 10.28
CA LYS A 21 -9.87 13.78 9.85
C LYS A 21 -8.84 14.81 10.32
N ASP A 22 -8.29 14.64 11.52
CA ASP A 22 -7.34 15.56 12.15
C ASP A 22 -5.98 15.56 11.44
N LEU A 23 -5.65 14.50 10.68
CA LEU A 23 -4.45 14.43 9.84
C LEU A 23 -4.59 15.24 8.55
N PHE A 24 -5.81 15.65 8.20
CA PHE A 24 -6.10 16.39 6.99
C PHE A 24 -6.47 17.83 7.39
N PRO A 25 -5.48 18.70 7.64
CA PRO A 25 -5.73 20.02 8.18
C PRO A 25 -6.64 20.82 7.23
N GLU A 26 -7.68 21.39 7.82
CA GLU A 26 -8.53 22.32 7.08
C GLU A 26 -7.70 23.54 6.67
N PRO A 27 -7.95 24.08 5.47
CA PRO A 27 -7.21 25.22 5.01
C PRO A 27 -7.43 26.43 5.93
N PRO A 28 -6.39 27.23 6.21
CA PRO A 28 -6.55 28.44 7.00
C PRO A 28 -7.51 29.40 6.29
N VAL A 29 -8.35 30.06 7.08
CA VAL A 29 -9.23 31.14 6.58
C VAL A 29 -8.34 32.30 6.18
N ASN A 30 -8.44 32.75 4.93
CA ASN A 30 -7.61 33.85 4.47
C ASN A 30 -8.10 35.18 5.05
N ALA A 31 -7.29 35.80 5.92
CA ALA A 31 -7.61 37.07 6.57
C ALA A 31 -7.80 38.22 5.58
N THR A 32 -7.13 38.18 4.42
CA THR A 32 -7.27 39.17 3.33
C THR A 32 -8.40 38.87 2.34
N GLY A 33 -9.21 37.83 2.58
CA GLY A 33 -10.34 37.44 1.73
C GLY A 33 -9.96 36.58 0.52
N GLY A 34 -10.89 36.42 -0.41
CA GLY A 34 -10.77 35.51 -1.57
C GLY A 34 -11.61 34.24 -1.42
N ARG A 35 -11.67 33.41 -2.49
CA ARG A 35 -12.49 32.19 -2.49
C ARG A 35 -11.95 31.22 -1.42
N PRO A 36 -12.79 30.79 -0.45
CA PRO A 36 -12.38 29.80 0.53
C PRO A 36 -11.83 28.55 -0.16
N ARG A 37 -10.76 27.99 0.38
CA ARG A 37 -10.25 26.71 -0.08
C ARG A 37 -11.28 25.63 0.25
N VAL A 38 -11.36 24.65 -0.64
CA VAL A 38 -12.26 23.50 -0.48
C VAL A 38 -11.89 22.69 0.76
N ALA A 39 -12.91 22.19 1.46
CA ALA A 39 -12.75 21.37 2.65
C ALA A 39 -11.92 20.11 2.39
N ALA A 40 -11.20 19.63 3.41
CA ALA A 40 -10.30 18.51 3.27
C ALA A 40 -11.03 17.22 2.87
N ARG A 41 -12.17 16.93 3.51
CA ARG A 41 -12.99 15.74 3.19
C ARG A 41 -13.40 15.69 1.73
N GLU A 42 -13.89 16.81 1.18
CA GLU A 42 -14.33 16.87 -0.22
C GLU A 42 -13.17 16.62 -1.19
N CYS A 43 -11.98 17.15 -0.89
CA CYS A 43 -10.79 16.89 -1.69
C CYS A 43 -10.42 15.39 -1.62
N LEU A 44 -10.47 14.78 -0.43
CA LEU A 44 -10.17 13.37 -0.23
C LEU A 44 -11.16 12.47 -0.98
N GLU A 45 -12.46 12.80 -0.97
CA GLU A 45 -13.49 12.13 -1.78
C GLU A 45 -13.15 12.14 -3.28
N GLY A 46 -12.70 13.29 -3.80
CA GLY A 46 -12.24 13.41 -5.18
C GLY A 46 -11.00 12.54 -5.47
N ILE A 47 -10.03 12.54 -4.56
CA ILE A 47 -8.81 11.72 -4.67
C ILE A 47 -9.15 10.23 -4.63
N LEU A 48 -10.03 9.80 -3.72
CA LEU A 48 -10.51 8.42 -3.61
C LEU A 48 -11.29 7.98 -4.86
N TRP A 49 -12.06 8.89 -5.46
CA TRP A 49 -12.70 8.62 -6.75
C TRP A 49 -11.67 8.35 -7.85
N VAL A 50 -10.60 9.14 -7.93
CA VAL A 50 -9.49 8.89 -8.90
C VAL A 50 -8.77 7.58 -8.58
N LEU A 51 -8.47 7.31 -7.31
CA LEU A 51 -7.83 6.07 -6.86
C LEU A 51 -8.65 4.83 -7.29
N ARG A 52 -9.96 4.86 -7.06
CA ARG A 52 -10.87 3.74 -7.35
C ARG A 52 -11.11 3.55 -8.85
N THR A 53 -11.39 4.63 -9.59
CA THR A 53 -11.75 4.53 -11.02
C THR A 53 -10.53 4.43 -11.93
N GLY A 54 -9.38 4.95 -11.51
CA GLY A 54 -8.18 5.09 -12.33
C GLY A 54 -8.27 6.19 -13.40
N ALA A 55 -9.37 6.95 -13.44
CA ALA A 55 -9.62 7.98 -14.44
C ALA A 55 -8.56 9.11 -14.39
N ARG A 56 -8.43 9.86 -15.49
CA ARG A 56 -7.52 11.02 -15.51
C ARG A 56 -8.09 12.08 -14.57
N TRP A 57 -7.22 12.88 -13.95
CA TRP A 57 -7.66 13.99 -13.09
C TRP A 57 -8.67 14.89 -13.79
N LYS A 58 -8.47 15.22 -15.08
CA LYS A 58 -9.39 16.06 -15.86
C LYS A 58 -10.78 15.46 -16.10
N ASP A 59 -10.96 14.17 -15.87
CA ASP A 59 -12.24 13.46 -16.01
C ASP A 59 -12.97 13.35 -14.66
N LEU A 60 -12.48 14.03 -13.62
CA LEU A 60 -13.17 14.09 -12.33
C LEU A 60 -14.57 14.70 -12.52
N PRO A 61 -15.64 14.08 -11.98
CA PRO A 61 -16.99 14.61 -12.07
C PRO A 61 -17.12 16.03 -11.52
N THR A 62 -17.99 16.82 -12.13
CA THR A 62 -18.18 18.24 -11.80
C THR A 62 -18.82 18.49 -10.42
N PHE A 63 -19.45 17.47 -9.82
CA PHE A 63 -19.96 17.54 -8.44
C PHE A 63 -18.85 17.38 -7.39
N LEU A 64 -17.66 16.94 -7.78
CA LEU A 64 -16.48 16.91 -6.91
C LEU A 64 -15.66 18.19 -7.09
N PRO A 65 -14.76 18.51 -6.14
CA PRO A 65 -13.88 19.67 -6.27
C PRO A 65 -13.02 19.62 -7.53
N SER A 66 -12.56 20.78 -8.00
CA SER A 66 -11.85 20.84 -9.27
C SER A 66 -10.64 19.89 -9.34
N PRO A 67 -10.34 19.29 -10.51
CA PRO A 67 -9.19 18.41 -10.70
C PRO A 67 -7.86 18.95 -10.16
N SER A 68 -7.60 20.24 -10.40
CA SER A 68 -6.38 20.91 -9.95
C SER A 68 -6.30 21.04 -8.44
N THR A 69 -7.45 21.25 -7.77
CA THR A 69 -7.53 21.34 -6.31
C THR A 69 -7.25 19.99 -5.67
N CYS A 70 -7.94 18.93 -6.11
CA CYS A 70 -7.73 17.56 -5.61
C CYS A 70 -6.29 17.09 -5.86
N TRP A 71 -5.73 17.33 -7.04
CA TRP A 71 -4.35 16.94 -7.35
C TRP A 71 -3.33 17.66 -6.47
N ARG A 72 -3.49 18.98 -6.25
CA ARG A 72 -2.58 19.75 -5.40
C ARG A 72 -2.62 19.26 -3.96
N ARG A 73 -3.82 19.00 -3.41
CA ARG A 73 -4.00 18.44 -2.06
C ARG A 73 -3.39 17.04 -1.95
N PHE A 74 -3.61 16.20 -2.95
CA PHE A 74 -2.99 14.87 -2.99
C PHE A 74 -1.47 14.95 -2.94
N LYS A 75 -0.87 15.84 -3.73
CA LYS A 75 0.58 16.06 -3.73
C LYS A 75 1.07 16.54 -2.36
N GLU A 76 0.46 17.60 -1.82
CA GLU A 76 0.75 18.16 -0.49
C GLU A 76 0.71 17.07 0.59
N TRP A 77 -0.41 16.36 0.73
CA TRP A 77 -0.57 15.29 1.73
C TRP A 77 0.37 14.09 1.52
N THR A 78 0.77 13.81 0.27
CA THR A 78 1.76 12.77 0.01
C THR A 78 3.16 13.22 0.46
N GLU A 79 3.53 14.46 0.18
CA GLU A 79 4.83 15.03 0.54
C GLU A 79 4.95 15.24 2.06
N ASP A 80 3.85 15.61 2.72
CA ASP A 80 3.75 15.79 4.17
C ASP A 80 3.63 14.47 4.94
N GLY A 81 3.50 13.32 4.25
CA GLY A 81 3.43 12.00 4.89
C GLY A 81 2.09 11.64 5.53
N VAL A 82 1.04 12.44 5.29
CA VAL A 82 -0.31 12.28 5.87
C VAL A 82 -0.87 10.86 5.68
N PHE A 83 -0.69 10.27 4.50
CA PHE A 83 -1.19 8.91 4.23
C PHE A 83 -0.44 7.82 5.00
N LEU A 84 0.87 8.01 5.24
CA LEU A 84 1.66 7.09 6.05
C LEU A 84 1.25 7.19 7.52
N GLU A 85 1.06 8.42 8.03
CA GLU A 85 0.60 8.65 9.40
C GLU A 85 -0.81 8.08 9.63
N ALA A 86 -1.72 8.28 8.67
CA ALA A 86 -3.06 7.69 8.72
C ALA A 86 -2.99 6.15 8.73
N TRP A 87 -2.12 5.55 7.92
CA TRP A 87 -1.93 4.11 7.91
C TRP A 87 -1.41 3.63 9.26
N GLN A 88 -0.39 4.28 9.81
CA GLN A 88 0.16 3.96 11.12
C GLN A 88 -0.91 3.99 12.21
N ARG A 89 -1.66 5.08 12.31
CA ARG A 89 -2.72 5.23 13.31
C ARG A 89 -3.76 4.13 13.23
N LEU A 90 -4.22 3.80 12.02
CA LEU A 90 -5.24 2.76 11.83
C LEU A 90 -4.70 1.37 12.16
N LEU A 91 -3.44 1.10 11.80
CA LEU A 91 -2.81 -0.17 12.09
C LEU A 91 -2.56 -0.34 13.60
N GLU A 92 -2.14 0.73 14.30
CA GLU A 92 -2.06 0.75 15.78
C GLU A 92 -3.42 0.50 16.43
N HIS A 93 -4.49 1.10 15.89
CA HIS A 93 -5.84 0.88 16.40
C HIS A 93 -6.25 -0.60 16.27
N LEU A 94 -5.99 -1.22 15.11
CA LEU A 94 -6.26 -2.64 14.88
C LEU A 94 -5.39 -3.54 15.78
N ASP A 95 -4.13 -3.15 16.01
CA ASP A 95 -3.20 -3.89 16.85
C ASP A 95 -3.61 -3.87 18.33
N ARG A 96 -4.02 -2.70 18.86
CA ARG A 96 -4.60 -2.58 20.21
C ARG A 96 -5.83 -3.46 20.40
N ARG A 97 -6.62 -3.66 19.33
CA ARG A 97 -7.78 -4.56 19.32
C ARG A 97 -7.40 -6.03 19.07
N LYS A 98 -6.12 -6.37 18.96
CA LYS A 98 -5.58 -7.70 18.68
C LYS A 98 -6.07 -8.30 17.35
N LEU A 99 -6.36 -7.45 16.37
CA LEU A 99 -6.80 -7.86 15.04
C LEU A 99 -5.63 -8.08 14.07
N VAL A 100 -4.44 -7.56 14.40
CA VAL A 100 -3.20 -7.79 13.65
C VAL A 100 -2.55 -9.09 14.10
N VAL A 101 -2.23 -9.96 13.14
CA VAL A 101 -1.63 -11.28 13.40
C VAL A 101 -0.14 -11.25 13.07
N TRP A 102 0.70 -11.11 14.09
CA TRP A 102 2.16 -11.03 13.96
C TRP A 102 2.88 -12.37 13.81
N SER A 103 2.21 -13.49 14.10
CA SER A 103 2.83 -14.82 14.08
C SER A 103 3.28 -15.29 12.70
N GLU A 104 2.70 -14.68 11.67
CA GLU A 104 2.99 -14.94 10.26
C GLU A 104 2.75 -13.66 9.46
N ALA A 105 3.70 -13.28 8.60
CA ALA A 105 3.51 -12.29 7.57
C ALA A 105 3.80 -12.89 6.20
N PHE A 106 3.13 -12.38 5.17
CA PHE A 106 3.23 -12.83 3.80
C PHE A 106 3.73 -11.68 2.94
N GLY A 107 4.84 -11.89 2.25
CA GLY A 107 5.40 -10.90 1.34
C GLY A 107 5.24 -11.32 -0.12
N ASP A 108 4.96 -10.35 -0.99
CA ASP A 108 5.00 -10.55 -2.44
C ASP A 108 5.23 -9.23 -3.18
N GLY A 109 5.71 -9.33 -4.41
CA GLY A 109 5.95 -8.20 -5.29
C GLY A 109 5.07 -8.25 -6.52
N THR A 110 4.35 -7.16 -6.79
CA THR A 110 3.56 -6.99 -8.01
C THR A 110 4.16 -5.95 -8.95
N PHE A 111 3.92 -6.10 -10.26
CA PHE A 111 4.47 -5.21 -11.28
C PHE A 111 3.40 -4.24 -11.77
N CYS A 112 3.67 -2.95 -11.64
CA CYS A 112 2.81 -1.87 -12.11
C CYS A 112 3.45 -1.24 -13.36
N PRO A 113 2.93 -1.47 -14.58
CA PRO A 113 3.48 -0.88 -15.80
C PRO A 113 3.43 0.64 -15.70
N ALA A 114 4.53 1.30 -16.10
CA ALA A 114 4.62 2.75 -16.15
C ALA A 114 4.63 3.19 -17.61
N LYS A 115 3.58 3.89 -18.03
CA LYS A 115 3.47 4.40 -19.40
C LYS A 115 4.09 5.81 -19.41
N LYS A 116 5.04 6.06 -20.33
CA LYS A 116 5.71 7.37 -20.59
C LYS A 116 6.89 7.80 -19.69
N GLY A 117 7.86 6.91 -19.44
CA GLY A 117 9.23 7.34 -19.06
C GLY A 117 9.37 8.00 -17.68
N ALA A 118 8.53 7.60 -16.72
CA ALA A 118 8.64 8.08 -15.34
C ALA A 118 9.99 7.68 -14.69
N PRO A 119 10.56 8.49 -13.77
CA PRO A 119 11.66 8.06 -12.90
C PRO A 119 11.29 6.82 -12.06
N ASP A 120 12.28 6.05 -11.63
CA ASP A 120 12.11 4.75 -10.93
C ASP A 120 11.34 3.69 -11.74
N VAL A 121 11.62 3.63 -13.04
CA VAL A 121 11.05 2.66 -13.97
C VAL A 121 12.15 1.72 -14.44
N GLY A 122 12.07 0.45 -14.07
CA GLY A 122 12.99 -0.59 -14.54
C GLY A 122 12.40 -1.39 -15.69
N LYS A 123 13.26 -1.96 -16.53
CA LYS A 123 12.86 -2.94 -17.56
C LYS A 123 12.72 -4.31 -16.89
N THR A 124 11.52 -4.86 -16.87
CA THR A 124 11.28 -6.27 -16.50
C THR A 124 10.91 -7.08 -17.73
N LYS A 125 10.84 -8.42 -17.60
CA LYS A 125 10.25 -9.29 -18.65
C LYS A 125 8.81 -8.89 -19.01
N ARG A 126 8.09 -8.22 -18.10
CA ARG A 126 6.71 -7.72 -18.31
C ARG A 126 6.66 -6.29 -18.88
N GLY A 127 7.80 -5.63 -19.07
CA GLY A 127 7.90 -4.28 -19.63
C GLY A 127 8.52 -3.26 -18.67
N LYS A 128 8.46 -1.98 -19.05
CA LYS A 128 8.93 -0.84 -18.24
C LYS A 128 7.91 -0.51 -17.14
N GLY A 129 8.29 -0.59 -15.87
CA GLY A 129 7.40 -0.26 -14.76
C GLY A 129 8.07 -0.21 -13.39
N THR A 130 7.23 -0.13 -12.37
CA THR A 130 7.62 -0.10 -10.96
C THR A 130 7.18 -1.41 -10.31
N LYS A 131 8.06 -2.00 -9.50
CA LYS A 131 7.67 -3.14 -8.66
C LYS A 131 7.19 -2.61 -7.32
N LEU A 132 5.97 -2.98 -6.96
CA LEU A 132 5.34 -2.65 -5.69
C LEU A 132 5.41 -3.88 -4.80
N MET A 133 6.18 -3.78 -3.73
CA MET A 133 6.40 -4.83 -2.74
C MET A 133 5.43 -4.62 -1.59
N LEU A 134 4.70 -5.67 -1.20
CA LEU A 134 3.71 -5.61 -0.14
C LEU A 134 4.01 -6.67 0.91
N LEU A 135 3.96 -6.29 2.18
CA LEU A 135 3.95 -7.19 3.31
C LEU A 135 2.58 -7.12 3.98
N VAL A 136 1.95 -8.27 4.21
CA VAL A 136 0.68 -8.36 4.93
C VAL A 136 0.75 -9.31 6.10
N ASP A 137 -0.11 -9.12 7.09
CA ASP A 137 -0.22 -9.99 8.26
C ASP A 137 -0.96 -11.31 7.95
N GLY A 138 -1.17 -12.12 8.99
CA GLY A 138 -1.95 -13.35 8.92
C GLY A 138 -3.41 -13.20 8.46
N ASN A 139 -4.00 -12.02 8.48
CA ASN A 139 -5.37 -11.74 8.02
C ASN A 139 -5.41 -11.02 6.67
N GLY A 140 -4.26 -10.60 6.14
CA GLY A 140 -4.13 -9.85 4.90
C GLY A 140 -4.14 -8.32 5.10
N LEU A 141 -3.99 -7.84 6.34
CA LEU A 141 -3.82 -6.41 6.65
C LEU A 141 -2.42 -5.95 6.17
N PRO A 142 -2.33 -4.85 5.41
CA PRO A 142 -1.04 -4.33 4.96
C PRO A 142 -0.20 -3.82 6.14
N LEU A 143 1.02 -4.35 6.25
CA LEU A 143 2.01 -4.02 7.29
C LEU A 143 3.15 -3.14 6.77
N ALA A 144 3.53 -3.33 5.50
CA ALA A 144 4.60 -2.57 4.85
C ALA A 144 4.35 -2.51 3.34
N LEU A 145 4.84 -1.45 2.71
CA LEU A 145 4.75 -1.24 1.28
C LEU A 145 6.00 -0.51 0.83
N ASP A 146 6.64 -1.02 -0.22
CA ASP A 146 7.79 -0.35 -0.83
C ASP A 146 7.69 -0.36 -2.35
N ARG A 147 8.20 0.71 -2.97
CA ARG A 147 8.28 0.85 -4.42
C ARG A 147 9.74 0.83 -4.86
N THR A 148 10.08 -0.08 -5.75
CA THR A 148 11.44 -0.16 -6.28
C THR A 148 11.46 0.04 -7.79
N SER A 149 12.51 0.72 -8.27
CA SER A 149 12.92 0.61 -9.66
C SER A 149 13.24 -0.86 -9.94
N ALA A 150 12.84 -1.40 -11.09
CA ALA A 150 12.77 -2.84 -11.29
C ALA A 150 14.13 -3.55 -11.53
N SER A 151 15.21 -3.05 -10.90
CA SER A 151 16.60 -3.48 -11.11
C SER A 151 17.20 -4.35 -10.00
N PRO A 152 16.94 -4.14 -8.68
CA PRO A 152 17.58 -4.94 -7.64
C PRO A 152 17.06 -6.39 -7.60
N ALA A 153 17.94 -7.30 -7.15
CA ALA A 153 17.55 -8.66 -6.83
C ALA A 153 16.52 -8.65 -5.68
N GLU A 154 15.47 -9.48 -5.81
CA GLU A 154 14.33 -9.54 -4.89
C GLU A 154 14.71 -9.76 -3.43
N VAL A 155 15.81 -10.47 -3.18
CA VAL A 155 16.36 -10.67 -1.84
C VAL A 155 16.65 -9.36 -1.11
N LYS A 156 17.24 -8.36 -1.79
CA LYS A 156 17.52 -7.04 -1.19
C LYS A 156 16.25 -6.23 -0.94
N LEU A 157 15.20 -6.50 -1.72
CA LEU A 157 13.92 -5.81 -1.59
C LEU A 157 13.15 -6.27 -0.36
N ILE A 158 13.35 -7.50 0.11
CA ILE A 158 12.67 -8.04 1.30
C ILE A 158 13.15 -7.32 2.57
N GLU A 159 14.46 -7.11 2.72
CA GLU A 159 15.02 -6.38 3.86
C GLU A 159 14.54 -4.92 3.84
N SER A 160 14.62 -4.25 2.68
CA SER A 160 14.08 -2.89 2.49
C SER A 160 12.60 -2.81 2.87
N LEU A 161 11.77 -3.75 2.39
CA LEU A 161 10.35 -3.79 2.69
C LEU A 161 10.08 -3.95 4.20
N LEU A 162 10.87 -4.78 4.87
CA LEU A 162 10.79 -4.93 6.33
C LEU A 162 11.16 -3.62 7.02
N ASP A 163 12.19 -2.93 6.57
CA ASP A 163 12.57 -1.63 7.16
C ASP A 163 11.54 -0.53 6.91
N GLN A 164 10.69 -0.68 5.88
CA GLN A 164 9.54 0.18 5.58
C GLN A 164 8.24 -0.24 6.30
N ARG A 165 8.29 -1.15 7.28
CA ARG A 165 7.10 -1.48 8.08
C ARG A 165 6.56 -0.25 8.78
N VAL A 166 5.24 -0.17 8.79
CA VAL A 166 4.51 0.96 9.38
C VAL A 166 4.59 0.97 10.89
N LEU A 167 4.60 -0.21 11.53
CA LEU A 167 4.84 -0.34 12.96
C LEU A 167 6.24 -0.90 13.24
N PRO A 168 6.91 -0.48 14.32
CA PRO A 168 8.25 -0.94 14.68
C PRO A 168 8.22 -2.35 15.32
N ARG A 169 7.53 -3.29 14.67
CA ARG A 169 7.38 -4.68 15.09
C ARG A 169 7.64 -5.62 13.93
N ASP A 170 8.55 -6.56 14.15
CA ASP A 170 8.86 -7.64 13.22
C ASP A 170 7.85 -8.79 13.36
N PRO A 171 7.49 -9.48 12.25
CA PRO A 171 6.69 -10.70 12.32
C PRO A 171 7.56 -11.89 12.75
N ASP A 172 6.99 -12.84 13.47
CA ASP A 172 7.73 -14.04 13.91
C ASP A 172 8.21 -14.88 12.71
N ARG A 173 7.42 -14.89 11.63
CA ARG A 173 7.68 -15.67 10.42
C ARG A 173 7.37 -14.86 9.18
N LEU A 174 8.28 -14.89 8.22
CA LEU A 174 8.08 -14.35 6.89
C LEU A 174 7.87 -15.49 5.90
N ILE A 175 6.69 -15.54 5.29
CA ILE A 175 6.38 -16.45 4.19
C ILE A 175 6.58 -15.68 2.88
N TYR A 176 7.45 -16.21 2.03
CA TYR A 176 7.76 -15.60 0.74
C TYR A 176 7.91 -16.66 -0.35
N ASP A 177 7.94 -16.22 -1.60
CA ASP A 177 8.17 -17.05 -2.76
C ASP A 177 9.57 -17.67 -2.82
N ARG A 178 9.75 -18.58 -3.78
CA ARG A 178 11.04 -19.23 -4.05
C ARG A 178 12.16 -18.24 -4.40
N ALA A 179 11.85 -17.04 -4.88
CA ALA A 179 12.85 -16.02 -5.17
C ALA A 179 13.55 -15.53 -3.89
N ALA A 180 12.94 -15.68 -2.71
CA ALA A 180 13.57 -15.41 -1.41
C ALA A 180 14.57 -16.49 -0.96
N ASP A 181 14.67 -17.65 -1.63
CA ASP A 181 15.56 -18.73 -1.17
C ASP A 181 17.04 -18.34 -1.32
N CYS A 182 17.63 -17.83 -0.23
CA CYS A 182 18.98 -17.29 -0.17
C CYS A 182 19.55 -17.44 1.26
N ASP A 183 20.72 -18.06 1.41
CA ASP A 183 21.35 -18.28 2.72
C ASP A 183 21.70 -16.97 3.46
N PRO A 184 22.33 -15.96 2.82
CA PRO A 184 22.53 -14.65 3.43
C PRO A 184 21.24 -14.02 3.97
N LEU A 185 20.14 -14.07 3.21
CA LEU A 185 18.84 -13.53 3.65
C LEU A 185 18.34 -14.24 4.91
N ARG A 186 18.40 -15.57 4.94
CA ARG A 186 18.02 -16.37 6.11
C ARG A 186 18.81 -15.95 7.34
N THR A 187 20.13 -15.77 7.21
CA THR A 187 20.99 -15.33 8.32
C THR A 187 20.62 -13.93 8.81
N GLN A 188 20.36 -12.96 7.91
CA GLN A 188 19.97 -11.60 8.33
C GLN A 188 18.60 -11.59 9.01
N LEU A 189 17.62 -12.32 8.48
CA LEU A 189 16.30 -12.44 9.09
C LEU A 189 16.34 -13.13 10.45
N ALA A 190 17.19 -14.15 10.62
CA ALA A 190 17.38 -14.81 11.91
C ALA A 190 17.94 -13.86 12.98
N LYS A 191 18.82 -12.91 12.62
CA LYS A 191 19.29 -11.86 13.56
C LYS A 191 18.16 -10.94 14.04
N ARG A 192 17.11 -10.78 13.22
CA ARG A 192 15.89 -10.05 13.54
C ARG A 192 14.84 -10.93 14.23
N GLN A 193 15.18 -12.18 14.55
CA GLN A 193 14.28 -13.19 15.10
C GLN A 193 13.11 -13.55 14.17
N ILE A 194 13.30 -13.40 12.85
CA ILE A 194 12.30 -13.72 11.84
C ILE A 194 12.67 -15.05 11.16
N GLU A 195 11.77 -16.02 11.21
CA GLU A 195 11.90 -17.28 10.49
C GLU A 195 11.47 -17.10 9.01
N LEU A 196 12.39 -17.27 8.05
CA LEU A 196 12.04 -17.27 6.62
C LEU A 196 11.52 -18.64 6.18
N ILE A 197 10.29 -18.67 5.70
CA ILE A 197 9.65 -19.84 5.10
C ILE A 197 9.43 -19.59 3.61
N CYS A 198 10.22 -20.25 2.77
CA CYS A 198 10.08 -20.23 1.33
C CYS A 198 10.49 -21.57 0.70
N PRO A 199 9.90 -21.97 -0.43
CA PRO A 199 10.33 -23.17 -1.15
C PRO A 199 11.78 -23.05 -1.63
N HIS A 200 12.52 -24.15 -1.61
CA HIS A 200 13.88 -24.15 -2.15
C HIS A 200 13.92 -23.97 -3.68
N ARG A 201 15.00 -23.36 -4.17
CA ARG A 201 15.31 -23.31 -5.60
C ARG A 201 15.76 -24.68 -6.12
N LYS A 202 15.43 -24.99 -7.37
CA LYS A 202 15.74 -26.30 -8.00
C LYS A 202 17.23 -26.62 -8.05
N ASN A 203 18.08 -25.59 -8.13
CA ASN A 203 19.54 -25.69 -8.22
C ASN A 203 20.24 -25.43 -6.88
N ARG A 204 19.55 -25.60 -5.75
CA ARG A 204 20.16 -25.43 -4.43
C ARG A 204 21.18 -26.55 -4.21
N VAL A 205 22.43 -26.16 -3.96
CA VAL A 205 23.56 -27.10 -3.79
C VAL A 205 23.53 -27.74 -2.40
N LYS A 206 23.10 -26.99 -1.37
CA LYS A 206 22.96 -27.52 -0.01
C LYS A 206 21.63 -28.24 0.15
N PRO A 207 21.60 -29.43 0.78
CA PRO A 207 20.35 -30.16 1.03
C PRO A 207 19.35 -29.30 1.80
N ALA A 208 18.07 -29.63 1.61
CA ALA A 208 16.98 -28.91 2.26
C ALA A 208 17.16 -28.94 3.78
N THR A 209 17.25 -27.77 4.41
CA THR A 209 17.32 -27.62 5.88
C THR A 209 15.98 -27.91 6.57
N GLN A 210 14.94 -28.27 5.81
CA GLN A 210 13.56 -28.27 6.27
C GLN A 210 12.90 -29.62 5.99
N ASP A 211 12.30 -30.21 7.02
CA ASP A 211 11.51 -31.45 6.95
C ASP A 211 10.12 -31.28 6.26
N GLY A 212 9.89 -30.12 5.65
CA GLY A 212 8.64 -29.75 4.96
C GLY A 212 7.47 -29.35 5.87
N ARG A 213 7.53 -29.54 7.20
CA ARG A 213 6.39 -29.21 8.09
C ARG A 213 6.09 -27.72 8.10
N ALA A 214 7.11 -26.89 8.31
CA ALA A 214 6.95 -25.44 8.24
C ALA A 214 6.53 -24.95 6.84
N LEU A 215 6.84 -25.71 5.77
CA LEU A 215 6.51 -25.34 4.39
C LEU A 215 5.01 -25.44 4.10
N ARG A 216 4.23 -26.17 4.91
CA ARG A 216 2.76 -26.18 4.82
C ARG A 216 2.17 -24.78 4.96
N ARG A 217 2.83 -23.87 5.68
CA ARG A 217 2.42 -22.45 5.82
C ARG A 217 2.50 -21.70 4.49
N TYR A 218 3.36 -22.11 3.55
CA TYR A 218 3.43 -21.54 2.20
C TYR A 218 2.10 -21.66 1.44
N GLN A 219 1.28 -22.69 1.72
CA GLN A 219 -0.05 -22.84 1.12
C GLN A 219 -0.98 -21.68 1.45
N ARG A 220 -0.69 -20.89 2.49
CA ARG A 220 -1.47 -19.70 2.90
C ARG A 220 -1.03 -18.42 2.19
N ARG A 221 -0.05 -18.48 1.29
CA ARG A 221 0.45 -17.32 0.54
C ARG A 221 -0.66 -16.61 -0.28
N TRP A 222 -1.74 -17.32 -0.61
CA TRP A 222 -2.92 -16.70 -1.23
C TRP A 222 -3.44 -15.48 -0.46
N LYS A 223 -3.13 -15.33 0.84
CA LYS A 223 -3.48 -14.15 1.63
C LYS A 223 -2.86 -12.85 1.07
N VAL A 224 -1.57 -12.84 0.75
CA VAL A 224 -0.93 -11.65 0.15
C VAL A 224 -1.38 -11.43 -1.29
N GLU A 225 -1.55 -12.51 -2.06
CA GLU A 225 -2.06 -12.44 -3.43
C GLU A 225 -3.49 -11.88 -3.49
N ARG A 226 -4.34 -12.26 -2.53
CA ARG A 226 -5.68 -11.70 -2.35
C ARG A 226 -5.63 -10.23 -1.98
N THR A 227 -4.79 -9.83 -1.03
CA THR A 227 -4.66 -8.41 -0.67
C THR A 227 -4.14 -7.58 -1.84
N ILE A 228 -3.17 -8.08 -2.62
CA ILE A 228 -2.73 -7.44 -3.86
C ILE A 228 -3.91 -7.30 -4.83
N SER A 229 -4.72 -8.35 -4.98
CA SER A 229 -5.91 -8.30 -5.83
C SER A 229 -6.92 -7.24 -5.35
N TRP A 230 -7.13 -7.12 -4.04
CA TRP A 230 -7.95 -6.06 -3.45
C TRP A 230 -7.35 -4.67 -3.67
N LEU A 231 -6.04 -4.50 -3.54
CA LEU A 231 -5.38 -3.23 -3.88
C LEU A 231 -5.55 -2.89 -5.36
N PHE A 232 -5.56 -3.87 -6.26
CA PHE A 232 -5.77 -3.65 -7.69
C PHE A 232 -7.23 -3.37 -8.08
N ASN A 233 -8.19 -3.58 -7.17
CA ASN A 233 -9.54 -3.02 -7.34
C ASN A 233 -9.51 -1.48 -7.35
N PHE A 234 -8.50 -0.86 -6.73
CA PHE A 234 -8.18 0.54 -6.98
C PHE A 234 -7.47 0.64 -8.33
N ARG A 235 -8.24 0.90 -9.38
CA ARG A 235 -7.77 0.84 -10.77
C ARG A 235 -6.59 1.77 -11.05
N ARG A 236 -6.40 2.83 -10.24
CA ARG A 236 -5.25 3.73 -10.34
C ARG A 236 -3.91 3.05 -10.04
N LEU A 237 -3.91 1.95 -9.28
CA LEU A 237 -2.69 1.21 -8.95
C LEU A 237 -2.29 0.17 -10.02
N VAL A 238 -3.23 -0.26 -10.86
CA VAL A 238 -3.00 -1.27 -11.91
C VAL A 238 -1.98 -0.77 -12.94
N VAL A 239 -2.00 0.52 -13.25
CA VAL A 239 -1.02 1.17 -14.14
C VAL A 239 -0.51 2.41 -13.43
N ARG A 240 0.81 2.56 -13.35
CA ARG A 240 1.40 3.80 -12.84
C ARG A 240 1.24 4.90 -13.88
N TYR A 241 0.26 5.77 -13.67
CA TYR A 241 0.08 7.01 -14.44
C TYR A 241 0.95 8.15 -13.92
N GLU A 242 1.39 8.04 -12.67
CA GLU A 242 2.07 9.13 -11.96
C GLU A 242 3.53 9.22 -12.39
N ARG A 243 3.91 10.40 -12.91
CA ARG A 243 5.29 10.70 -13.30
C ARG A 243 6.22 10.57 -12.10
N TYR A 244 5.88 11.17 -10.97
CA TYR A 244 6.69 11.09 -9.76
C TYR A 244 6.37 9.82 -8.97
N SER A 245 7.43 9.17 -8.49
CA SER A 245 7.30 7.87 -7.85
C SER A 245 6.75 7.97 -6.43
N HIS A 246 7.05 9.03 -5.70
CA HIS A 246 6.43 9.30 -4.39
C HIS A 246 4.91 9.51 -4.50
N LEU A 247 4.41 10.16 -5.56
CA LEU A 247 2.96 10.28 -5.80
C LEU A 247 2.31 8.93 -6.08
N PHE A 248 2.99 8.03 -6.78
CA PHE A 248 2.48 6.66 -6.93
C PHE A 248 2.43 5.93 -5.57
N LEU A 249 3.46 6.11 -4.73
CA LEU A 249 3.47 5.56 -3.38
C LEU A 249 2.32 6.13 -2.53
N GLY A 250 2.04 7.43 -2.61
CA GLY A 250 0.94 8.09 -1.89
C GLY A 250 -0.42 7.46 -2.21
N PHE A 251 -0.70 7.15 -3.47
CA PHE A 251 -1.92 6.42 -3.83
C PHE A 251 -1.96 5.00 -3.26
N ALA A 252 -0.82 4.31 -3.26
CA ALA A 252 -0.74 2.94 -2.74
C ALA A 252 -0.86 2.90 -1.21
N GLN A 253 -0.30 3.89 -0.50
CA GLN A 253 -0.52 4.10 0.94
C GLN A 253 -1.99 4.43 1.23
N LEU A 254 -2.61 5.32 0.45
CA LEU A 254 -4.05 5.63 0.59
C LEU A 254 -4.94 4.40 0.37
N ALA A 255 -4.59 3.53 -0.58
CA ALA A 255 -5.29 2.25 -0.75
C ALA A 255 -5.12 1.31 0.46
N CYS A 256 -3.94 1.31 1.11
CA CYS A 256 -3.73 0.58 2.36
C CYS A 256 -4.58 1.14 3.50
N VAL A 257 -4.59 2.47 3.67
CA VAL A 257 -5.47 3.19 4.62
C VAL A 257 -6.92 2.76 4.43
N PHE A 258 -7.43 2.80 3.21
CA PHE A 258 -8.81 2.44 2.93
C PHE A 258 -9.10 0.95 3.12
N THR A 259 -8.10 0.09 2.89
CA THR A 259 -8.20 -1.35 3.20
C THR A 259 -8.36 -1.57 4.71
N LEU A 260 -7.64 -0.82 5.54
CA LEU A 260 -7.75 -0.90 7.00
C LEU A 260 -9.06 -0.29 7.53
N LEU A 261 -9.52 0.83 6.96
CA LEU A 261 -10.80 1.45 7.33
C LEU A 261 -12.01 0.53 7.12
N ASN A 262 -11.94 -0.38 6.15
CA ASN A 262 -12.98 -1.37 5.90
C ASN A 262 -12.92 -2.59 6.85
N LYS A 263 -12.00 -2.59 7.83
CA LYS A 263 -11.85 -3.63 8.85
C LYS A 263 -12.20 -3.14 10.25
N LEU A 264 -12.48 -1.84 10.39
CA LEU A 264 -12.93 -1.19 11.62
C LEU A 264 -14.45 -1.09 11.60
#